data_AF-A0A5M6IZY2-F1
#
_entry.id   AF-A0A5M6IZY2-F1
#
_cell.length_a   1.000
_cell.length_b   1.000
_cell.length_c   1.000
_cell.angle_alpha   90.00
_cell.angle_beta   90.00
_cell.angle_gamma   90.00
#
_symmetry.space_group_name_H-M   'P 1'
#
loop_
_entity.id
_entity.type
_entity.pdbx_description
1 polymer ?
#
loop_
_entity_poly.entity_id
_entity_poly.type
_entity_poly.pdbx_seq_one_letter_code
_entity_poly.pdbx_strand_id
1 'polypeptide(L)'
;MASDIPQGVSISLRGPDHAAVEAAANELKERFGKRFAVCRRSVAPVSSGGGLTIRATLLVSAEDHLDAAVAASLDLFYSGSRTGLQEA
;
A
#
# COMPACT_ATOMS: atom_id res chain seq x y z
N MET A 1 -11.00 28.84 -9.96
CA MET A 1 -10.15 28.50 -8.81
C MET A 1 -10.23 26.99 -8.64
N ALA A 2 -9.38 26.23 -9.33
CA ALA A 2 -9.34 24.79 -9.14
C ALA A 2 -8.81 24.55 -7.73
N SER A 3 -9.62 23.94 -6.87
CA SER A 3 -9.17 23.51 -5.56
C SER A 3 -8.07 22.47 -5.78
N ASP A 4 -6.82 22.85 -5.53
CA ASP A 4 -5.68 21.94 -5.44
C ASP A 4 -5.89 21.08 -4.19
N ILE A 5 -6.83 20.15 -4.27
CA ILE A 5 -7.01 19.11 -3.26
C ILE A 5 -5.96 18.08 -3.64
N PRO A 6 -4.90 17.89 -2.84
CA PRO A 6 -3.90 16.89 -3.13
C PRO A 6 -4.61 15.54 -3.27
N GLN A 7 -4.55 14.96 -4.46
CA GLN A 7 -5.23 13.70 -4.75
C GLN A 7 -4.55 12.60 -3.94
N GLY A 8 -5.32 11.87 -3.14
CA GLY A 8 -4.78 10.89 -2.23
C GLY A 8 -5.78 9.81 -1.87
N VAL A 9 -5.26 8.66 -1.43
CA VAL A 9 -6.03 7.51 -0.99
C VAL A 9 -5.99 7.44 0.53
N SER A 10 -7.14 7.23 1.16
CA SER A 10 -7.21 6.93 2.60
C SER A 10 -6.99 5.44 2.83
N ILE A 11 -6.05 5.12 3.71
CA ILE A 11 -5.67 3.75 4.08
C ILE A 11 -6.03 3.54 5.56
N SER A 12 -6.64 2.40 5.87
CA SER A 12 -6.94 1.99 7.25
C SER A 12 -6.33 0.62 7.52
N LEU A 13 -5.37 0.55 8.44
CA LEU A 13 -4.79 -0.70 8.93
C LEU A 13 -5.49 -1.07 10.24
N ARG A 14 -5.96 -2.31 10.36
CA ARG A 14 -6.66 -2.78 11.55
C ARG A 14 -6.28 -4.21 11.87
N GLY A 15 -6.02 -4.48 13.15
CA GLY A 15 -5.75 -5.83 13.62
C GLY A 15 -5.73 -5.93 15.14
N PRO A 16 -5.91 -7.15 15.68
CA PRO A 16 -5.82 -7.40 17.12
C PRO A 16 -4.37 -7.33 17.63
N ASP A 17 -3.39 -7.66 16.79
CA ASP A 17 -1.97 -7.54 17.10
C ASP A 17 -1.50 -6.10 16.80
N HIS A 18 -1.20 -5.35 17.86
CA HIS A 18 -0.75 -3.97 17.77
C HIS A 18 0.62 -3.84 17.10
N ALA A 19 1.53 -4.78 17.37
CA ALA A 19 2.89 -4.74 16.85
C ALA A 19 2.88 -5.00 15.34
N ALA A 20 2.08 -5.96 14.88
CA ALA A 20 1.90 -6.23 13.46
C ALA A 20 1.30 -5.04 12.70
N VAL A 21 0.32 -4.35 13.30
CA VAL A 21 -0.32 -3.17 12.68
C VAL A 21 0.64 -1.98 12.59
N GLU A 22 1.45 -1.71 13.62
CA GLU A 22 2.49 -0.67 13.55
C GLU A 22 3.61 -1.06 12.57
N ALA A 23 4.04 -2.32 12.55
CA ALA A 23 5.05 -2.80 11.61
C ALA A 23 4.59 -2.61 10.16
N ALA A 24 3.33 -2.96 9.84
CA ALA A 24 2.75 -2.71 8.52
C ALA A 24 2.71 -1.21 8.18
N ALA A 25 2.35 -0.34 9.14
CA ALA A 25 2.38 1.10 8.93
C ALA A 25 3.80 1.62 8.67
N ASN A 26 4.80 1.07 9.36
CA ASN A 26 6.21 1.41 9.17
C ASN A 26 6.73 0.95 7.81
N GLU A 27 6.38 -0.27 7.38
CA GLU A 27 6.70 -0.75 6.02
C GLU A 27 6.12 0.17 4.94
N LEU A 28 4.87 0.61 5.08
CA LEU A 28 4.28 1.58 4.15
C LEU A 28 5.02 2.93 4.20
N LYS A 29 5.44 3.37 5.38
CA LYS A 29 6.23 4.59 5.53
C LYS A 29 7.60 4.48 4.85
N GLU A 30 8.27 3.35 4.95
CA GLU A 30 9.55 3.08 4.30
C GLU A 30 9.40 3.01 2.77
N ARG A 31 8.36 2.33 2.27
CA ARG A 31 8.11 2.18 0.83
C ARG A 31 7.71 3.49 0.15
N PHE A 32 6.83 4.28 0.77
CA PHE A 32 6.25 5.48 0.16
C PHE A 32 6.85 6.79 0.67
N GLY A 33 7.69 6.74 1.69
CA GLY A 33 8.42 7.88 2.23
C GLY A 33 7.53 9.07 2.59
N LYS A 34 7.75 10.19 1.91
CA LYS A 34 7.01 11.45 2.16
C LYS A 34 5.55 11.41 1.68
N ARG A 35 5.19 10.46 0.80
CA ARG A 35 3.83 10.34 0.25
C ARG A 35 2.86 9.67 1.21
N PHE A 36 3.36 8.93 2.19
CA PHE A 36 2.53 8.27 3.20
C PHE A 36 2.59 9.02 4.54
N ALA A 37 1.42 9.33 5.09
CA ALA A 37 1.29 10.01 6.37
C ALA A 37 0.23 9.35 7.24
N VAL A 38 0.60 8.95 8.46
CA VAL A 38 -0.35 8.49 9.48
C VAL A 38 -1.07 9.70 10.07
N CYS A 39 -2.40 9.71 9.97
CA CYS A 39 -3.24 10.81 10.45
C CYS A 39 -3.75 10.55 11.87
N ARG A 40 -4.12 9.30 12.17
CA ARG A 40 -4.72 8.95 13.46
C ARG A 40 -4.40 7.52 13.85
N ARG A 41 -4.15 7.32 15.14
CA ARG A 41 -4.12 6.01 15.79
C ARG A 41 -5.27 5.93 16.78
N SER A 42 -5.98 4.82 16.80
CA SER A 42 -7.02 4.55 17.78
C SER A 42 -6.95 3.11 18.23
N VAL A 43 -6.90 2.91 19.53
CA VAL A 43 -6.98 1.59 20.16
C VAL A 43 -8.45 1.33 20.50
N ALA A 44 -8.98 0.20 20.04
CA ALA A 44 -10.30 -0.24 20.44
C ALA A 44 -10.24 -0.79 21.87
N PRO A 45 -11.23 -0.48 22.73
CA PRO A 45 -11.29 -1.05 24.07
C PRO A 45 -11.37 -2.58 24.01
N VAL A 46 -10.80 -3.25 25.01
CA VAL A 46 -10.69 -4.72 25.09
C VAL A 46 -12.06 -5.40 25.02
N SER A 47 -13.11 -4.73 25.53
CA SER A 47 -14.51 -5.18 25.46
C SER A 47 -15.07 -5.27 24.03
N SER A 48 -14.44 -4.61 23.05
CA SER A 48 -14.82 -4.66 21.63
C SER A 48 -13.90 -5.57 20.80
N GLY A 49 -13.18 -6.49 21.47
CA GLY A 49 -12.26 -7.44 20.84
C GLY A 49 -10.80 -7.02 20.86
N GLY A 50 -10.48 -5.81 21.33
CA GLY A 50 -9.12 -5.28 21.39
C GLY A 50 -8.49 -5.09 20.00
N GLY A 51 -7.70 -4.06 19.80
CA GLY A 51 -6.94 -3.92 18.56
C GLY A 51 -6.58 -2.50 18.21
N LEU A 52 -5.61 -2.39 17.33
CA LEU A 52 -5.12 -1.12 16.83
C LEU A 52 -5.75 -0.83 15.48
N THR A 53 -6.20 0.41 15.31
CA THR A 53 -6.58 0.96 14.01
C THR A 53 -5.71 2.18 13.71
N ILE A 54 -5.04 2.16 12.57
CA ILE A 54 -4.22 3.27 12.06
C ILE A 54 -4.89 3.79 10.78
N ARG A 55 -5.25 5.07 10.77
CA ARG A 55 -5.69 5.78 9.56
C ARG A 55 -4.54 6.59 9.01
N ALA A 56 -4.31 6.46 7.72
CA ALA A 56 -3.28 7.15 6.98
C ALA A 56 -3.81 7.67 5.64
N THR A 57 -3.04 8.57 5.04
CA THR A 57 -3.25 9.07 3.68
C THR A 57 -2.00 8.78 2.85
N LEU A 58 -2.20 8.26 1.64
CA LEU A 58 -1.19 8.11 0.61
C LEU A 58 -1.44 9.13 -0.50
N LEU A 59 -0.50 10.04 -0.72
CA LEU A 59 -0.57 11.03 -1.80
C LEU A 59 -0.23 10.37 -3.14
N VAL A 60 -1.11 10.60 -4.12
CA VAL A 60 -0.94 10.17 -5.50
C VAL A 60 -0.54 11.40 -6.30
N SER A 61 0.74 11.51 -6.66
CA SER A 61 1.17 12.50 -7.64
C SER A 61 0.64 12.08 -9.01
N ALA A 62 0.06 13.02 -9.76
CA ALA A 62 -0.43 12.76 -11.12
C ALA A 62 0.68 12.26 -12.09
N GLU A 63 1.95 12.52 -11.76
CA GLU A 63 3.12 12.13 -12.56
C GLU A 63 3.53 10.66 -12.34
N ASP A 64 3.12 10.03 -11.23
CA ASP A 64 3.39 8.61 -10.93
C ASP A 64 2.43 7.65 -11.66
N HIS A 65 1.45 8.18 -12.39
CA HIS A 65 0.38 7.38 -12.99
C HIS A 65 0.86 6.49 -14.16
N LEU A 66 2.11 6.66 -14.62
CA LEU A 66 2.68 5.94 -15.77
C LEU A 66 3.73 4.87 -15.42
N ASP A 67 4.31 4.85 -14.21
CA ASP A 67 5.38 3.88 -13.91
C ASP A 67 4.87 2.56 -13.31
N ALA A 68 3.57 2.46 -12.99
CA ALA A 68 2.92 1.18 -12.68
C ALA A 68 2.80 0.25 -13.90
N ALA A 69 2.91 0.78 -15.13
CA ALA A 69 2.99 -0.04 -16.35
C ALA A 69 4.30 -0.84 -16.42
N VAL A 70 5.34 -0.49 -15.65
CA VAL A 70 6.59 -1.27 -15.58
C VAL A 70 6.42 -2.52 -14.71
N ALA A 71 5.46 -2.55 -13.78
CA ALA A 71 5.09 -3.79 -13.09
C ALA A 71 4.47 -4.81 -14.06
N ALA A 72 3.80 -4.37 -15.14
CA ALA A 72 3.35 -5.23 -16.22
C ALA A 72 4.52 -5.74 -17.10
N SER A 73 5.62 -4.97 -17.20
CA SER A 73 6.85 -5.46 -17.84
C SER A 73 7.53 -6.58 -17.04
N LEU A 74 7.42 -6.59 -15.70
CA LEU A 74 7.92 -7.71 -14.87
C LEU A 74 7.11 -9.00 -15.07
N ASP A 75 5.79 -8.89 -15.27
CA ASP A 75 4.93 -10.02 -15.61
C ASP A 75 5.23 -10.55 -17.03
N LEU A 76 5.56 -9.67 -17.98
CA LEU A 76 6.01 -10.04 -19.32
C LEU A 76 7.40 -10.71 -19.32
N PHE A 77 8.32 -10.25 -18.46
CA PHE A 77 9.64 -10.89 -18.28
C PHE A 77 9.54 -12.27 -17.60
N TYR A 78 8.59 -12.48 -16.69
CA TYR A 78 8.36 -13.79 -16.06
C TYR A 78 7.39 -14.70 -16.84
N SER A 79 6.64 -14.17 -17.80
CA SER A 79 5.75 -14.95 -18.69
C SER A 79 6.44 -15.43 -19.98
N GLY A 80 7.69 -15.07 -20.23
CA GLY A 80 8.36 -15.29 -21.52
C GLY A 80 9.41 -16.40 -21.56
N SER A 81 9.09 -17.66 -21.24
CA SER A 81 9.79 -18.87 -21.74
C SER A 81 9.02 -20.17 -21.43
N ARG A 82 7.92 -20.41 -22.15
CA ARG A 82 7.40 -21.76 -22.40
C ARG A 82 7.39 -22.01 -23.91
N THR A 83 8.51 -22.47 -24.44
CA THR A 83 8.61 -23.06 -25.78
C THR A 83 9.81 -24.03 -25.76
N GLY A 84 9.69 -25.33 -25.99
CA GLY A 84 8.56 -26.13 -26.44
C GLY A 84 8.60 -27.57 -25.92
N LEU A 85 7.44 -28.20 -26.04
CA LEU A 85 7.30 -29.64 -26.17
C LEU A 85 8.05 -30.09 -27.43
N GLN A 86 9.02 -31.02 -27.31
CA GLN A 86 9.27 -31.99 -28.38
C GLN A 86 9.96 -33.27 -27.84
N GLU A 87 9.17 -34.33 -27.90
CA GLU A 87 9.43 -35.77 -28.02
C GLU A 87 10.89 -36.26 -28.16
N ALA A 88 11.26 -37.25 -27.34
CA ALA A 88 11.69 -38.61 -27.74
C ALA A 88 12.04 -39.45 -26.49
#